data_AF-A0A937I6Y8-F1
#
_entry.id   AF-A0A937I6Y8-F1
#
_cell.length_a   1.000
_cell.length_b   1.000
_cell.length_c   1.000
_cell.angle_alpha   90.00
_cell.angle_beta   90.00
_cell.angle_gamma   90.00
#
_symmetry.space_group_name_H-M   'P 1'
#
loop_
_entity.id
_entity.type
_entity.pdbx_description
1 polymer ?
#
loop_
_entity_poly.entity_id
_entity_poly.type
_entity_poly.pdbx_seq_one_letter_code
_entity_poly.pdbx_strand_id
1 'polypeptide(L)'
;MSSKIPVAVSFTGVANFLGVVGIMGSLIFVAVEIRQSQTIALAAQQQARTAMIYSNIVAHTEAGLEYRSPSLTEENMYVKRNGFHAVLLILENDYLQYQLGLMEEELWNSKRAVFQRITRTCYAREIMEIERNTGLPDELVDLWDEYAIGDCTQ
;
A
#
# COMPACT_ATOMS: atom_id res chain seq x y z
N MET A 1 -39.26 61.79 -1.84
CA MET A 1 -38.85 61.02 -0.65
C MET A 1 -37.75 60.07 -1.08
N SER A 2 -36.50 60.38 -0.76
CA SER A 2 -35.34 59.55 -1.13
C SER A 2 -34.73 59.02 0.17
N SER A 3 -34.93 57.74 0.43
CA SER A 3 -34.42 57.05 1.61
C SER A 3 -32.92 56.87 1.45
N LYS A 4 -32.13 57.66 2.18
CA LYS A 4 -30.69 57.45 2.32
C LYS A 4 -30.50 56.30 3.31
N ILE A 5 -30.23 55.10 2.80
CA ILE A 5 -29.80 53.96 3.60
C ILE A 5 -28.46 54.32 4.25
N PRO A 6 -28.33 54.40 5.59
CA PRO A 6 -27.05 54.70 6.22
C PRO A 6 -26.35 53.37 6.51
N VAL A 7 -25.60 52.84 5.55
CA VAL A 7 -24.65 51.77 5.86
C VAL A 7 -23.36 52.44 6.33
N ALA A 8 -23.27 52.71 7.63
CA ALA A 8 -22.02 53.09 8.28
C ALA A 8 -21.10 51.87 8.36
N VAL A 9 -20.45 51.55 7.25
CA VAL A 9 -19.43 50.49 7.19
C VAL A 9 -18.19 51.00 7.91
N SER A 10 -17.92 50.52 9.13
CA SER A 10 -16.68 50.88 9.83
C SER A 10 -15.49 50.19 9.16
N PHE A 11 -14.41 50.94 8.93
CA PHE A 11 -13.20 50.41 8.29
C PHE A 11 -12.62 49.22 9.07
N THR A 12 -12.70 49.27 10.40
CA THR A 12 -12.33 48.17 11.31
C THR A 12 -13.20 46.92 11.10
N GLY A 13 -14.51 47.09 10.90
CA GLY A 13 -15.43 45.99 10.63
C GLY A 13 -15.12 45.28 9.31
N VAL A 14 -14.79 46.04 8.26
CA VAL A 14 -14.37 45.49 6.96
C VAL A 14 -13.04 44.78 7.07
N ALA A 15 -12.05 45.39 7.73
CA ALA A 15 -10.73 44.80 7.91
C ALA A 15 -10.80 43.47 8.68
N ASN A 16 -11.59 43.40 9.76
CA ASN A 16 -11.78 42.17 10.52
C ASN A 16 -12.50 41.09 9.71
N PHE A 17 -13.54 41.47 8.96
CA PHE A 17 -14.25 40.53 8.09
C PHE A 17 -13.32 39.96 7.01
N LEU A 18 -12.57 40.81 6.32
CA LEU A 18 -11.58 40.39 5.32
C LEU A 18 -10.46 39.54 5.95
N GLY A 19 -10.04 39.84 7.17
CA GLY A 19 -9.07 39.04 7.92
C GLY A 19 -9.58 37.63 8.20
N VAL A 20 -10.81 37.49 8.72
CA VAL A 20 -11.42 36.18 8.98
C VAL A 20 -11.65 35.40 7.69
N VAL A 21 -12.13 36.06 6.62
CA VAL A 21 -12.28 35.45 5.30
C VAL A 21 -10.92 35.01 4.74
N GLY A 22 -9.86 35.79 4.94
CA GLY A 22 -8.50 35.43 4.55
C GLY A 22 -7.98 34.18 5.26
N ILE A 23 -8.19 34.07 6.57
CA ILE A 23 -7.83 32.87 7.35
C ILE A 23 -8.65 31.65 6.90
N MET A 24 -9.95 31.80 6.69
CA MET A 24 -10.79 30.72 6.19
C MET A 24 -10.34 30.27 4.79
N GLY A 25 -10.02 31.22 3.91
CA GLY A 25 -9.52 30.95 2.57
C GLY A 25 -8.19 30.19 2.58
N SER A 26 -7.24 30.57 3.44
CA SER A 26 -5.95 29.89 3.55
C SER A 26 -6.09 28.46 4.09
N LEU A 27 -6.98 28.23 5.08
CA LEU A 27 -7.23 26.89 5.61
C LEU A 27 -7.85 25.96 4.58
N ILE A 28 -8.80 26.46 3.77
CA ILE A 28 -9.39 25.67 2.68
C ILE A 28 -8.33 25.31 1.65
N PHE A 29 -7.48 26.27 1.26
CA PHE A 29 -6.39 26.04 0.33
C PHE A 29 -5.43 24.95 0.83
N VAL A 30 -5.00 25.04 2.10
CA VAL A 30 -4.14 24.03 2.72
C VAL A 30 -4.80 22.65 2.75
N ALA A 31 -6.10 22.58 3.08
CA ALA A 31 -6.82 21.30 3.10
C ALA A 31 -6.87 20.63 1.71
N VAL A 32 -7.00 21.43 0.64
CA VAL A 32 -6.95 20.93 -0.74
C VAL A 32 -5.55 20.45 -1.11
N GLU A 33 -4.52 21.21 -0.76
CA GLU A 33 -3.12 20.87 -1.05
C GLU A 33 -2.69 19.57 -0.37
N ILE A 34 -3.11 19.36 0.89
CA ILE A 34 -2.85 18.11 1.63
C ILE A 34 -3.49 16.91 0.93
N ARG A 35 -4.76 17.02 0.48
CA ARG A 35 -5.45 15.94 -0.26
C ARG A 35 -4.75 15.61 -1.57
N GLN A 36 -4.32 16.64 -2.30
CA GLN A 36 -3.60 16.45 -3.55
C GLN A 36 -2.25 15.77 -3.31
N SER A 37 -1.50 16.22 -2.30
CA SER A 37 -0.22 15.63 -1.91
C SER A 37 -0.36 14.14 -1.55
N GLN A 38 -1.39 13.77 -0.77
CA GLN A 38 -1.68 12.38 -0.45
C GLN A 38 -1.98 11.55 -1.71
N THR A 39 -2.77 12.10 -2.63
CA THR A 39 -3.12 11.42 -3.89
C THR A 39 -1.87 11.16 -4.75
N ILE A 40 -0.97 12.13 -4.84
CA ILE A 40 0.30 11.99 -5.57
C ILE A 40 1.19 10.94 -4.91
N ALA A 41 1.29 10.93 -3.58
CA ALA A 41 2.09 9.95 -2.86
C ALA A 41 1.59 8.51 -3.09
N LEU A 42 0.28 8.28 -3.03
CA LEU A 42 -0.32 6.97 -3.32
C LEU A 42 -0.10 6.55 -4.77
N ALA A 43 -0.24 7.47 -5.73
CA ALA A 43 0.04 7.19 -7.14
C ALA A 43 1.51 6.84 -7.37
N ALA A 44 2.44 7.59 -6.75
CA ALA A 44 3.87 7.32 -6.84
C ALA A 44 4.24 5.95 -6.24
N GLN A 45 3.63 5.59 -5.11
CA GLN A 45 3.79 4.27 -4.51
C GLN A 45 3.29 3.15 -5.43
N GLN A 46 2.12 3.32 -6.05
CA GLN A 46 1.58 2.36 -7.02
C GLN A 46 2.46 2.25 -8.27
N GLN A 47 3.02 3.36 -8.75
CA GLN A 47 3.97 3.38 -9.86
C GLN A 47 5.28 2.66 -9.49
N ALA A 48 5.83 2.91 -8.31
CA ALA A 48 7.03 2.22 -7.82
C ALA A 48 6.82 0.71 -7.71
N ARG A 49 5.66 0.28 -7.17
CA ARG A 49 5.28 -1.14 -7.11
C ARG A 49 5.16 -1.76 -8.50
N THR A 50 4.52 -1.04 -9.43
CA THR A 50 4.36 -1.51 -10.81
C THR A 50 5.71 -1.64 -11.51
N ALA A 51 6.63 -0.68 -11.31
CA ALA A 51 7.97 -0.73 -11.86
C ALA A 51 8.79 -1.91 -11.32
N MET A 52 8.68 -2.20 -10.02
CA MET A 52 9.32 -3.37 -9.40
C MET A 52 8.80 -4.68 -10.00
N ILE A 53 7.47 -4.83 -10.10
CA ILE A 53 6.85 -6.04 -10.68
C ILE A 53 7.24 -6.17 -12.16
N TYR A 54 7.24 -5.07 -12.92
CA TYR A 54 7.67 -5.07 -14.31
C TYR A 54 9.13 -5.51 -14.46
N SER A 55 10.04 -4.98 -13.62
CA SER A 55 11.44 -5.41 -13.59
C SER A 55 11.57 -6.90 -13.26
N ASN A 56 10.76 -7.42 -12.33
CA ASN A 56 10.71 -8.84 -12.04
C ASN A 56 10.26 -9.67 -13.25
N ILE A 57 9.24 -9.23 -14.00
CA ILE A 57 8.78 -9.88 -15.23
C ILE A 57 9.87 -9.90 -16.31
N VAL A 58 10.58 -8.78 -16.49
CA VAL A 58 11.70 -8.69 -17.43
C VAL A 58 12.81 -9.67 -17.04
N ALA A 59 13.18 -9.74 -15.76
CA ALA A 59 14.18 -10.68 -15.28
C ALA A 59 13.79 -12.16 -15.52
N HIS A 60 12.50 -12.51 -15.39
CA HIS A 60 12.02 -13.84 -15.78
C HIS A 60 12.21 -14.08 -17.29
N THR A 61 11.86 -13.08 -18.11
CA THR A 61 11.98 -13.16 -19.57
C THR A 61 13.44 -13.33 -20.02
N GLU A 62 14.36 -12.58 -19.42
CA GLU A 62 15.81 -12.69 -19.67
C GLU A 62 16.37 -14.07 -19.28
N ALA A 63 15.81 -14.69 -18.25
CA ALA A 63 16.13 -16.06 -17.84
C ALA A 63 15.44 -17.14 -18.71
N GLY A 64 14.66 -16.76 -19.73
CA GLY A 64 13.91 -17.70 -20.58
C GLY A 64 12.71 -18.35 -19.89
N LEU A 65 12.19 -17.71 -18.83
CA LEU A 65 11.09 -18.21 -18.01
C LEU A 65 9.85 -17.31 -18.14
N GLU A 66 8.68 -17.92 -18.08
CA GLU A 66 7.42 -17.18 -18.06
C GLU A 66 7.08 -16.72 -16.64
N TYR A 67 6.72 -15.45 -16.50
CA TYR A 67 6.24 -14.91 -15.24
C TYR A 67 4.93 -15.60 -14.82
N ARG A 68 4.91 -16.19 -13.62
CA ARG A 68 3.83 -17.07 -13.12
C ARG A 68 3.66 -18.39 -13.91
N SER A 69 4.71 -18.92 -14.50
CA SER A 69 4.65 -20.26 -15.10
C SER A 69 4.34 -21.34 -14.03
N PRO A 70 3.36 -22.24 -14.28
CA PRO A 70 3.11 -23.37 -13.39
C PRO A 70 4.21 -24.44 -13.48
N SER A 71 4.89 -24.51 -14.62
CA SER A 71 5.87 -25.54 -14.98
C SER A 71 7.30 -25.05 -14.78
N LEU A 72 7.77 -25.03 -13.54
CA LEU A 72 9.18 -24.88 -13.23
C LEU A 72 9.80 -26.26 -12.96
N THR A 73 10.93 -26.53 -13.58
CA THR A 73 11.78 -27.68 -13.29
C THR A 73 12.57 -27.44 -12.00
N GLU A 74 13.13 -28.50 -11.41
CA GLU A 74 14.01 -28.42 -10.23
C GLU A 74 15.19 -27.45 -10.46
N GLU A 75 15.72 -27.43 -11.68
CA GLU A 75 16.78 -26.53 -12.14
C GLU A 75 16.43 -25.03 -11.96
N ASN A 76 15.15 -24.66 -12.08
CA ASN A 76 14.70 -23.26 -12.01
C ASN A 76 13.92 -22.93 -10.73
N MET A 77 14.00 -23.79 -9.71
CA MET A 77 13.26 -23.60 -8.45
C MET A 77 13.67 -22.32 -7.71
N TYR A 78 14.92 -21.88 -7.86
CA TYR A 78 15.44 -20.64 -7.27
C TYR A 78 14.64 -19.40 -7.70
N VAL A 79 14.09 -19.39 -8.92
CA VAL A 79 13.26 -18.27 -9.42
C VAL A 79 11.94 -18.19 -8.66
N LYS A 80 11.31 -19.34 -8.39
CA LYS A 80 10.10 -19.41 -7.55
C LYS A 80 10.39 -18.95 -6.12
N ARG A 81 11.53 -19.36 -5.55
CA ARG A 81 11.95 -18.95 -4.19
C ARG A 81 12.17 -17.43 -4.12
N ASN A 82 12.95 -16.88 -5.05
CA ASN A 82 13.22 -15.43 -5.11
C ASN A 82 11.93 -14.62 -5.35
N GLY A 83 11.05 -15.10 -6.22
CA GLY A 83 9.73 -14.49 -6.43
C GLY A 83 8.88 -14.47 -5.17
N PHE A 84 8.94 -15.53 -4.36
CA PHE A 84 8.22 -15.59 -3.10
C PHE A 84 8.78 -14.61 -2.06
N HIS A 85 10.11 -14.50 -1.91
CA HIS A 85 10.73 -13.45 -1.08
C HIS A 85 10.26 -12.04 -1.49
N ALA A 86 10.22 -11.75 -2.80
CA ALA A 86 9.72 -10.47 -3.29
C ALA A 86 8.25 -10.22 -2.92
N VAL A 87 7.40 -11.26 -2.97
CA VAL A 87 6.00 -11.15 -2.56
C VAL A 87 5.85 -10.92 -1.06
N LEU A 88 6.69 -11.54 -0.22
CA LEU A 88 6.67 -11.30 1.23
C LEU A 88 7.02 -9.84 1.56
N LEU A 89 8.04 -9.27 0.91
CA LEU A 89 8.38 -7.85 1.08
C LEU A 89 7.24 -6.91 0.67
N ILE A 90 6.52 -7.26 -0.40
CA ILE A 90 5.33 -6.51 -0.83
C ILE A 90 4.23 -6.61 0.24
N LEU A 91 4.02 -7.78 0.82
CA LEU A 91 3.00 -8.00 1.85
C LEU A 91 3.34 -7.30 3.17
N GLU A 92 4.62 -7.25 3.55
CA GLU A 92 5.09 -6.47 4.68
C GLU A 92 4.79 -4.97 4.48
N ASN A 93 5.10 -4.44 3.30
CA ASN A 93 4.77 -3.05 2.96
C ASN A 93 3.25 -2.79 2.95
N ASP A 94 2.46 -3.76 2.47
CA ASP A 94 1.01 -3.69 2.46
C ASP A 94 0.42 -3.72 3.88
N TYR A 95 0.99 -4.53 4.76
CA TYR A 95 0.62 -4.59 6.18
C TYR A 95 0.93 -3.27 6.89
N LEU A 96 2.12 -2.69 6.66
CA LEU A 96 2.48 -1.39 7.21
C LEU A 96 1.49 -0.29 6.78
N GLN A 97 1.09 -0.27 5.51
CA GLN A 97 0.09 0.68 5.02
C GLN A 97 -1.27 0.50 5.70
N TYR A 98 -1.69 -0.76 5.93
CA TYR A 98 -2.91 -1.05 6.68
C TYR A 98 -2.83 -0.53 8.11
N GLN A 99 -1.73 -0.79 8.82
CA GLN A 99 -1.51 -0.29 10.18
C GLN A 99 -1.51 1.25 10.26
N LEU A 100 -1.03 1.92 9.21
CA LEU A 100 -1.06 3.39 9.11
C LEU A 100 -2.44 3.96 8.70
N GLY A 101 -3.45 3.12 8.48
CA GLY A 101 -4.78 3.55 8.02
C GLY A 101 -4.82 4.02 6.57
N LEU A 102 -3.80 3.68 5.77
CA LEU A 102 -3.68 4.02 4.35
C LEU A 102 -4.28 2.94 3.44
N MET A 103 -4.80 1.86 4.02
CA MET A 103 -5.45 0.76 3.31
C MET A 103 -6.81 0.46 3.94
N GLU A 104 -7.83 0.35 3.09
CA GLU A 104 -9.16 -0.07 3.50
C GLU A 104 -9.15 -1.53 4.00
N GLU A 105 -9.99 -1.81 5.01
CA GLU A 105 -10.06 -3.13 5.63
C GLU A 105 -10.45 -4.23 4.63
N GLU A 106 -11.38 -3.96 3.72
CA GLU A 106 -11.78 -4.91 2.68
C GLU A 106 -10.60 -5.27 1.75
N LEU A 107 -9.81 -4.27 1.35
CA LEU A 107 -8.62 -4.49 0.54
C LEU A 107 -7.57 -5.31 1.30
N TRP A 108 -7.36 -5.01 2.59
CA TRP A 108 -6.47 -5.79 3.45
C TRP A 108 -6.93 -7.24 3.57
N ASN A 109 -8.22 -7.48 3.82
CA ASN A 109 -8.80 -8.83 3.90
C ASN A 109 -8.55 -9.63 2.60
N SER A 110 -8.66 -9.00 1.43
CA SER A 110 -8.34 -9.62 0.14
C SER A 110 -6.85 -10.00 0.03
N LYS A 111 -5.95 -9.13 0.48
CA LYS A 111 -4.50 -9.41 0.50
C LYS A 111 -4.14 -10.54 1.47
N ARG A 112 -4.78 -10.62 2.64
CA ARG A 112 -4.61 -11.75 3.58
C ARG A 112 -5.00 -13.07 2.95
N ALA A 113 -6.10 -13.12 2.21
CA ALA A 113 -6.52 -14.33 1.50
C ALA A 113 -5.49 -14.78 0.45
N VAL A 114 -4.85 -13.83 -0.24
CA VAL A 114 -3.75 -14.15 -1.17
C VAL A 114 -2.55 -14.69 -0.40
N PHE A 115 -2.13 -14.04 0.68
CA PHE A 115 -1.02 -14.49 1.53
C PHE A 115 -1.27 -15.91 2.03
N GLN A 116 -2.44 -16.17 2.60
CA GLN A 116 -2.86 -17.51 3.02
C GLN A 116 -2.73 -18.55 1.90
N ARG A 117 -3.15 -18.21 0.68
CA ARG A 117 -3.07 -19.14 -0.46
C ARG A 117 -1.62 -19.47 -0.83
N ILE A 118 -0.73 -18.47 -0.86
CA ILE A 118 0.65 -18.68 -1.29
C ILE A 118 1.50 -19.37 -0.22
N THR A 119 1.25 -19.11 1.07
CA THR A 119 2.01 -19.67 2.19
C THR A 119 1.60 -21.08 2.58
N ARG A 120 0.47 -21.58 2.07
CA ARG A 120 0.02 -22.97 2.25
C ARG A 120 0.75 -24.00 1.39
N THR A 121 1.60 -23.55 0.48
CA THR A 121 2.33 -24.46 -0.41
C THR A 121 3.56 -25.07 0.28
N CYS A 122 3.97 -26.27 -0.13
CA CYS A 122 5.12 -26.94 0.48
C CYS A 122 6.43 -26.19 0.26
N TYR A 123 6.60 -25.56 -0.91
CA TYR A 123 7.79 -24.77 -1.18
C TYR A 123 7.84 -23.48 -0.34
N ALA A 124 6.68 -22.91 0.02
CA ALA A 124 6.62 -21.71 0.83
C ALA A 124 7.01 -21.96 2.28
N ARG A 125 6.78 -23.17 2.80
CA ARG A 125 7.05 -23.53 4.21
C ARG A 125 8.51 -23.26 4.60
N GLU A 126 9.46 -23.76 3.83
CA GLU A 126 10.90 -23.56 4.08
C GLU A 126 11.26 -22.07 4.10
N ILE A 127 10.71 -21.28 3.17
CA ILE A 127 10.99 -19.85 3.11
C ILE A 127 10.35 -19.12 4.29
N MET A 128 9.10 -19.44 4.64
CA MET A 128 8.42 -18.83 5.77
C MET A 128 9.12 -19.12 7.11
N GLU A 129 9.70 -20.31 7.28
CA GLU A 129 10.54 -20.64 8.43
C GLU A 129 11.81 -19.79 8.50
N ILE A 130 12.46 -19.53 7.35
CA ILE A 130 13.60 -18.62 7.28
C ILE A 130 13.16 -17.21 7.67
N GLU A 131 12.12 -16.69 7.02
CA GLU A 131 11.67 -15.30 7.17
C GLU A 131 11.14 -14.97 8.56
N ARG A 132 10.48 -15.94 9.21
CA ARG A 132 10.11 -15.87 10.63
C ARG A 132 11.32 -15.53 11.52
N ASN A 133 12.49 -16.08 11.21
CA ASN A 133 13.69 -15.93 12.03
C ASN A 133 14.58 -14.74 11.59
N THR A 134 14.34 -14.15 10.42
CA THR A 134 15.23 -13.13 9.83
C THR A 134 14.63 -11.73 9.79
N GLY A 135 13.30 -11.56 9.79
CA GLY A 135 12.73 -10.21 9.82
C GLY A 135 11.25 -10.05 9.49
N LEU A 136 10.50 -11.14 9.24
CA LEU A 136 9.05 -11.01 9.02
C LEU A 136 8.36 -10.54 10.32
N PRO A 137 7.47 -9.52 10.27
CA PRO A 137 6.74 -9.07 11.46
C PRO A 137 5.95 -10.16 12.15
N ASP A 138 5.94 -10.15 13.49
CA ASP A 138 5.26 -11.14 14.32
C ASP A 138 3.78 -11.33 13.94
N GLU A 139 3.05 -10.28 13.58
CA GLU A 139 1.64 -10.43 13.20
C GLU A 139 1.45 -11.16 11.86
N LEU A 140 2.39 -11.02 10.91
CA LEU A 140 2.35 -11.80 9.67
C LEU A 140 2.75 -13.26 9.91
N VAL A 141 3.64 -13.49 10.88
CA VAL A 141 4.02 -14.81 11.36
C VAL A 141 2.83 -15.50 12.04
N ASP A 142 2.13 -14.81 12.93
CA ASP A 142 0.92 -15.31 13.60
C ASP A 142 -0.19 -15.64 12.61
N LEU A 143 -0.37 -14.77 11.61
CA LEU A 143 -1.35 -15.00 10.55
C LEU A 143 -0.98 -16.20 9.67
N TRP A 144 0.32 -16.44 9.45
CA TRP A 144 0.75 -17.67 8.81
C TRP A 144 0.47 -18.90 9.70
N ASP A 145 0.77 -18.83 11.01
CA ASP A 145 0.54 -19.93 11.95
C ASP A 145 -0.95 -20.32 12.05
N GLU A 146 -1.86 -19.35 12.00
CA GLU A 146 -3.31 -19.61 11.96
C GLU A 146 -3.70 -20.51 10.76
N TYR A 147 -3.02 -20.34 9.63
CA TYR A 147 -3.38 -21.00 8.37
C TYR A 147 -2.49 -22.16 7.96
N ALA A 148 -1.32 -22.31 8.60
CA ALA A 148 -0.33 -23.36 8.34
C ALA A 148 -0.73 -24.73 8.92
N ILE A 149 -1.94 -24.85 9.47
CA ILE A 149 -2.49 -26.08 10.05
C ILE A 149 -2.82 -27.09 8.93
N GLY A 150 -2.05 -28.18 8.86
CA GLY A 150 -2.30 -29.32 7.97
C GLY A 150 -1.14 -29.65 7.02
N ASP A 151 -1.39 -30.60 6.12
CA ASP A 151 -0.48 -30.93 5.02
C ASP A 151 -0.45 -29.78 4.02
N CYS A 152 0.76 -29.39 3.60
CA CYS A 152 0.96 -28.35 2.62
C CYS A 152 0.47 -28.81 1.23
N THR A 153 -0.03 -27.88 0.43
CA THR A 153 -0.41 -28.18 -0.97
C THR A 153 0.84 -28.20 -1.85
N GLN A 154 0.94 -29.14 -2.79
CA GLN A 154 1.99 -29.10 -3.82
C GLN A 154 1.87 -27.87 -4.72
#